data_AF-J7RRD1-F1
#
_entry.id   AF-J7RRD1-F1
#
_cell.length_a   1.000
_cell.length_b   1.000
_cell.length_c   1.000
_cell.angle_alpha   90.00
_cell.angle_beta   90.00
_cell.angle_gamma   90.00
#
_symmetry.space_group_name_H-M   'P 1'
#
loop_
_entity.id
_entity.type
_entity.pdbx_description
1 polymer ?
#
loop_
_entity_poly.entity_id
_entity_poly.type
_entity_poly.pdbx_seq_one_letter_code
_entity_poly.pdbx_strand_id
1 'polypeptide(L)'
;MTVALWYCPLQGSLEYEILSQLIASLQSLFPGSPAFEPHITLNTRLECRTEDNANQVLTSCVAAIHSVKSQLKLKPGQDPLVSFKSCYVGKRYFKKVALECRKNKILMSIHQIINELYVPNPNPTTAFDPHLSLLYSDVTPISKAFLRIVLQRIEDILDVNLEEDPATANTNLDDIQVKWNFDTSPTNIAWNVPGSFKIVRCEGPVDEWEVLGQTTI
;
A
#
# COMPACT_ATOMS: atom_id res chain seq x y z
N MET A 1 -9.12 -16.68 9.27
CA MET A 1 -8.36 -16.76 8.01
C MET A 1 -8.23 -15.36 7.44
N THR A 2 -7.02 -14.82 7.44
CA THR A 2 -6.72 -13.45 6.99
C THR A 2 -6.09 -13.51 5.61
N VAL A 3 -6.86 -13.95 4.60
CA VAL A 3 -6.42 -13.87 3.20
C VAL A 3 -6.67 -12.45 2.68
N ALA A 4 -5.68 -11.89 2.00
CA ALA A 4 -5.69 -10.53 1.47
C ALA A 4 -5.47 -10.50 -0.05
N LEU A 5 -6.04 -9.49 -0.71
CA LEU A 5 -5.74 -9.13 -2.10
C LEU A 5 -4.78 -7.95 -2.08
N TRP A 6 -3.63 -8.13 -2.71
CA TRP A 6 -2.62 -7.10 -2.90
C TRP A 6 -2.57 -6.64 -4.34
N TYR A 7 -2.27 -5.37 -4.53
CA TYR A 7 -1.87 -4.80 -5.81
C TYR A 7 -0.45 -4.24 -5.69
N CYS A 8 0.46 -4.79 -6.49
CA CYS A 8 1.89 -4.54 -6.42
C CYS A 8 2.37 -3.85 -7.72
N PRO A 9 3.38 -2.96 -7.65
CA PRO A 9 4.10 -2.56 -8.85
C PRO A 9 4.77 -3.78 -9.48
N LEU A 10 5.04 -3.73 -10.78
CA LEU A 10 5.66 -4.86 -11.49
C LEU A 10 7.10 -5.07 -10.98
N GLN A 11 7.44 -6.31 -10.60
CA GLN A 11 8.80 -6.62 -10.16
C GLN A 11 9.83 -6.29 -11.25
N GLY A 12 10.91 -5.60 -10.87
CA GLY A 12 11.92 -5.08 -11.79
C GLY A 12 11.54 -3.76 -12.49
N SER A 13 10.36 -3.19 -12.22
CA SER A 13 10.03 -1.82 -12.64
C SER A 13 10.76 -0.81 -11.74
N LEU A 14 10.93 0.42 -12.24
CA LEU A 14 11.59 1.48 -11.49
C LEU A 14 10.90 1.75 -10.14
N GLU A 15 9.56 1.80 -10.15
CA GLU A 15 8.74 2.05 -8.97
C GLU A 15 8.92 0.94 -7.93
N TYR A 16 8.95 -0.33 -8.37
CA TYR A 16 9.17 -1.47 -7.50
C TYR A 16 10.55 -1.41 -6.82
N GLU A 17 11.60 -1.11 -7.59
CA GLU A 17 12.96 -1.06 -7.05
C GLU A 17 13.15 0.10 -6.07
N ILE A 18 12.64 1.31 -6.39
CA ILE A 18 12.70 2.46 -5.47
C ILE A 18 11.96 2.17 -4.17
N LEU A 19 10.73 1.63 -4.25
CA LEU A 19 9.94 1.31 -3.06
C LEU A 19 10.58 0.20 -2.23
N SER A 20 11.13 -0.83 -2.88
CA SER A 20 11.86 -1.91 -2.19
C SER A 20 13.11 -1.41 -1.49
N GLN A 21 13.87 -0.52 -2.15
CA GLN A 21 15.03 0.14 -1.56
C GLN A 21 14.63 1.00 -0.35
N LEU A 22 13.52 1.75 -0.44
CA LEU A 22 13.01 2.55 0.67
C LEU A 22 12.59 1.68 1.86
N ILE A 23 11.87 0.58 1.62
CA ILE A 23 11.47 -0.40 2.65
C ILE A 23 12.71 -0.98 3.34
N ALA A 24 13.67 -1.50 2.57
CA ALA A 24 14.89 -2.09 3.11
C ALA A 24 15.74 -1.08 3.89
N SER A 25 15.81 0.17 3.38
CA SER A 25 16.46 1.28 4.06
C SER A 25 15.81 1.52 5.41
N LEU A 26 14.49 1.71 5.48
CA LEU A 26 13.81 1.97 6.74
C LEU A 26 13.90 0.79 7.71
N GLN A 27 13.80 -0.45 7.25
CA GLN A 27 13.97 -1.66 8.08
C GLN A 27 15.32 -1.70 8.78
N SER A 28 16.41 -1.25 8.13
CA SER A 28 17.75 -1.20 8.74
C SER A 28 17.83 -0.33 10.00
N LEU A 29 16.87 0.58 10.21
CA LEU A 29 16.77 1.42 11.40
C LEU A 29 16.07 0.73 12.58
N PHE A 30 15.29 -0.33 12.31
CA PHE A 30 14.40 -0.96 13.30
C PHE A 30 14.66 -2.47 13.35
N PRO A 31 15.51 -2.93 14.29
CA PRO A 31 15.77 -4.36 14.47
C PRO A 31 14.47 -5.15 14.68
N GLY A 32 14.34 -6.29 13.99
CA GLY A 32 13.15 -7.14 14.06
C GLY A 32 11.98 -6.72 13.17
N SER A 33 12.13 -5.67 12.35
CA SER A 33 11.17 -5.39 11.29
C SER A 33 11.26 -6.47 10.20
N PRO A 34 10.16 -7.14 9.82
CA PRO A 34 10.20 -8.19 8.81
C PRO A 34 10.35 -7.59 7.41
N ALA A 35 10.96 -8.37 6.51
CA ALA A 35 10.97 -8.07 5.07
C ALA A 35 9.59 -8.31 4.46
N PHE A 36 9.20 -7.46 3.51
CA PHE A 36 7.99 -7.63 2.71
C PHE A 36 8.12 -6.84 1.41
N GLU A 37 7.35 -7.23 0.39
CA GLU A 37 7.35 -6.54 -0.91
C GLU A 37 6.46 -5.29 -0.91
N PRO A 38 6.74 -4.27 -1.73
CA PRO A 38 5.88 -3.09 -1.85
C PRO A 38 4.50 -3.47 -2.41
N HIS A 39 3.44 -3.18 -1.66
CA HIS A 39 2.07 -3.50 -2.06
C HIS A 39 1.03 -2.54 -1.48
N ILE A 40 -0.11 -2.43 -2.17
CA ILE A 40 -1.35 -1.87 -1.62
C ILE A 40 -2.28 -3.04 -1.26
N THR A 41 -2.67 -3.13 0.00
CA THR A 41 -3.72 -4.08 0.40
C THR A 41 -5.07 -3.52 -0.05
N LEU A 42 -5.71 -4.18 -1.01
CA LEU A 42 -7.05 -3.80 -1.49
C LEU A 42 -8.11 -4.37 -0.56
N ASN A 43 -8.07 -5.67 -0.28
CA ASN A 43 -9.10 -6.34 0.51
C ASN A 43 -8.44 -7.28 1.51
N THR A 44 -9.12 -7.49 2.64
CA THR A 44 -8.74 -8.48 3.66
C THR A 44 -9.95 -9.34 3.99
N ARG A 45 -9.70 -10.48 4.65
CA ARG A 45 -10.74 -11.46 5.02
C ARG A 45 -11.44 -12.06 3.80
N LEU A 46 -10.71 -12.26 2.70
CA LEU A 46 -11.25 -12.95 1.53
C LEU A 46 -11.61 -14.39 1.90
N GLU A 47 -12.77 -14.85 1.46
CA GLU A 47 -13.15 -16.26 1.56
C GLU A 47 -12.45 -17.06 0.46
N CYS A 48 -11.18 -17.34 0.69
CA CYS A 48 -10.32 -18.05 -0.25
C CYS A 48 -9.74 -19.29 0.42
N ARG A 49 -10.42 -20.43 0.26
CA ARG A 49 -10.04 -21.70 0.91
C ARG A 49 -9.24 -22.61 -0.02
N THR A 50 -9.44 -22.47 -1.32
CA THR A 50 -8.79 -23.26 -2.37
C THR A 50 -8.08 -22.37 -3.39
N GLU A 51 -7.19 -22.97 -4.17
CA GLU A 51 -6.54 -22.32 -5.32
C GLU A 51 -7.57 -21.80 -6.34
N ASP A 52 -8.65 -22.55 -6.57
CA ASP A 52 -9.75 -22.11 -7.45
C ASP A 52 -10.40 -20.82 -6.96
N ASN A 53 -10.58 -20.64 -5.65
CA ASN A 53 -11.10 -19.38 -5.12
C ASN A 53 -10.12 -18.23 -5.38
N ALA A 54 -8.81 -18.45 -5.22
CA ALA A 54 -7.80 -17.45 -5.51
C ALA A 54 -7.86 -17.04 -6.99
N ASN A 55 -7.92 -18.03 -7.88
CA ASN A 55 -8.02 -17.83 -9.33
C ASN A 55 -9.28 -17.07 -9.75
N GLN A 56 -10.41 -17.31 -9.08
CA GLN A 56 -11.64 -16.55 -9.32
C GLN A 56 -11.50 -15.07 -8.95
N VAL A 57 -10.92 -14.76 -7.78
CA VAL A 57 -10.67 -13.38 -7.36
C VAL A 57 -9.72 -12.68 -8.34
N LEU A 58 -8.62 -13.34 -8.72
CA LEU A 58 -7.64 -12.81 -9.66
C LEU A 58 -8.27 -12.57 -11.05
N THR A 59 -9.08 -13.50 -11.54
CA THR A 59 -9.80 -13.36 -12.82
C THR A 59 -10.73 -12.15 -12.81
N SER A 60 -11.45 -11.93 -11.70
CA SER A 60 -12.31 -10.75 -11.54
C SER A 60 -11.51 -9.44 -11.53
N CYS A 61 -10.32 -9.42 -10.91
CA CYS A 61 -9.43 -8.26 -10.94
C CYS A 61 -8.93 -7.95 -12.37
N VAL A 62 -8.51 -8.99 -13.11
CA VAL A 62 -8.10 -8.88 -14.52
C VAL A 62 -9.24 -8.35 -15.37
N ALA A 63 -10.44 -8.91 -15.23
CA ALA A 63 -11.62 -8.48 -15.98
C ALA A 63 -11.98 -7.02 -15.65
N ALA A 64 -11.94 -6.62 -14.38
CA ALA A 64 -12.19 -5.25 -13.96
C ALA A 64 -11.20 -4.26 -14.61
N ILE A 65 -9.91 -4.55 -14.57
CA ILE A 65 -8.88 -3.71 -15.20
C ILE A 65 -9.03 -3.67 -16.72
N HIS A 66 -9.29 -4.82 -17.36
CA HIS A 66 -9.51 -4.88 -18.80
C HIS A 66 -10.71 -4.03 -19.24
N SER A 67 -11.78 -3.98 -18.43
CA SER A 67 -12.96 -3.15 -18.72
C SER A 67 -12.67 -1.64 -18.76
N VAL A 68 -11.64 -1.20 -18.02
CA VAL A 68 -11.21 0.22 -17.94
C VAL A 68 -9.86 0.47 -18.61
N LYS A 69 -9.30 -0.50 -19.35
CA LYS A 69 -7.96 -0.42 -19.96
C LYS A 69 -7.80 0.79 -20.89
N SER A 70 -8.86 1.20 -21.57
CA SER A 70 -8.87 2.41 -22.42
C SER A 70 -8.69 3.70 -21.62
N GLN A 71 -9.13 3.72 -20.36
CA GLN A 71 -8.96 4.82 -19.41
C GLN A 71 -7.58 4.77 -18.75
N LEU A 72 -6.94 3.60 -18.63
CA LEU A 72 -5.61 3.47 -18.04
C LEU A 72 -4.46 3.88 -18.98
N LYS A 73 -4.75 4.14 -20.26
CA LYS A 73 -3.78 4.73 -21.18
C LYS A 73 -3.50 6.16 -20.71
N LEU A 74 -2.33 6.36 -20.10
CA LEU A 74 -1.82 7.66 -19.64
C LEU A 74 -1.99 8.72 -20.73
N LYS A 75 -3.08 9.48 -20.63
CA LYS A 75 -3.19 10.76 -21.33
C LYS A 75 -2.44 11.80 -20.49
N PRO A 76 -1.83 12.82 -21.12
CA PRO A 76 -1.28 13.95 -20.39
C PRO A 76 -2.35 14.52 -19.43
N GLY A 77 -2.03 14.59 -18.13
CA GLY A 77 -2.92 15.09 -17.09
C GLY A 77 -3.85 14.06 -16.43
N GLN A 78 -3.68 12.76 -16.71
CA GLN A 78 -4.44 11.71 -16.02
C GLN A 78 -3.66 11.11 -14.86
N ASP A 79 -4.27 11.09 -13.67
CA ASP A 79 -3.65 10.53 -12.47
C ASP A 79 -3.40 9.03 -12.62
N PRO A 80 -2.22 8.53 -12.19
CA PRO A 80 -1.95 7.11 -12.09
C PRO A 80 -2.95 6.37 -11.19
N LEU A 81 -3.08 5.06 -11.42
CA LEU A 81 -3.92 4.17 -10.63
C LEU A 81 -3.49 4.19 -9.16
N VAL A 82 -2.18 4.19 -8.91
CA VAL A 82 -1.58 4.41 -7.60
C VAL A 82 -0.66 5.61 -7.65
N SER A 83 -0.91 6.57 -6.77
CA SER A 83 -0.11 7.77 -6.56
C SER A 83 -0.23 8.19 -5.10
N PHE A 84 0.72 8.97 -4.60
CA PHE A 84 0.81 9.30 -3.18
C PHE A 84 0.67 10.80 -2.93
N LYS A 85 0.15 11.16 -1.76
CA LYS A 85 -0.08 12.57 -1.35
C LYS A 85 0.62 12.94 -0.04
N SER A 86 0.92 11.97 0.80
CA SER A 86 1.53 12.18 2.10
C SER A 86 2.21 10.89 2.56
N CYS A 87 2.98 10.99 3.63
CA CYS A 87 3.42 9.85 4.42
C CYS A 87 3.17 10.13 5.90
N TYR A 88 3.12 9.07 6.71
CA TYR A 88 2.92 9.22 8.15
C TYR A 88 3.65 8.15 8.94
N VAL A 89 3.88 8.47 10.22
CA VAL A 89 4.28 7.51 11.24
C VAL A 89 3.09 7.21 12.12
N GLY A 90 2.67 5.95 12.15
CA GLY A 90 1.55 5.48 12.95
C GLY A 90 1.98 4.76 14.23
N LYS A 91 0.98 4.44 15.07
CA LYS A 91 1.20 3.76 16.35
C LYS A 91 1.09 2.23 16.23
N ARG A 92 0.33 1.72 15.25
CA ARG A 92 0.13 0.28 14.98
C ARG A 92 1.28 -0.38 14.23
N TYR A 93 1.42 -1.69 14.45
CA TYR A 93 2.41 -2.55 13.81
C TYR A 93 2.39 -2.45 12.27
N PHE A 94 1.26 -2.78 11.64
CA PHE A 94 1.12 -2.79 10.17
C PHE A 94 1.02 -1.40 9.52
N LYS A 95 1.08 -0.33 10.31
CA LYS A 95 1.00 1.06 9.81
C LYS A 95 2.05 1.92 10.50
N LYS A 96 3.25 1.37 10.74
CA LYS A 96 4.29 2.10 11.47
C LYS A 96 4.82 3.27 10.67
N VAL A 97 5.26 3.03 9.44
CA VAL A 97 5.55 4.08 8.45
C VAL A 97 4.81 3.70 7.18
N ALA A 98 4.05 4.62 6.60
CA ALA A 98 3.29 4.33 5.39
C ALA A 98 3.13 5.57 4.51
N LEU A 99 3.02 5.34 3.20
CA LEU A 99 2.62 6.32 2.20
C LEU A 99 1.10 6.29 2.04
N GLU A 100 0.43 7.44 2.14
CA GLU A 100 -1.00 7.57 1.90
C GLU A 100 -1.26 7.78 0.41
N CYS A 101 -2.10 6.92 -0.17
CA CYS A 101 -2.44 7.04 -1.58
C CYS A 101 -3.46 8.17 -1.82
N ARG A 102 -3.42 8.75 -3.02
CA ARG A 102 -4.56 9.50 -3.55
C ARG A 102 -5.67 8.52 -3.89
N LYS A 103 -6.92 8.88 -3.60
CA LYS A 103 -8.07 8.05 -3.92
C LYS A 103 -8.27 8.04 -5.44
N ASN A 104 -8.08 6.88 -6.06
CA ASN A 104 -8.33 6.67 -7.48
C ASN A 104 -9.66 5.92 -7.67
N LYS A 105 -10.58 6.45 -8.49
CA LYS A 105 -11.91 5.87 -8.70
C LYS A 105 -11.86 4.40 -9.12
N ILE A 106 -10.94 4.03 -10.01
CA ILE A 106 -10.78 2.65 -10.50
C ILE A 106 -10.36 1.74 -9.35
N LEU A 107 -9.36 2.13 -8.57
CA LEU A 107 -8.88 1.35 -7.42
C LEU A 107 -9.98 1.17 -6.36
N MET A 108 -10.73 2.24 -6.06
CA MET A 108 -11.86 2.20 -5.13
C MET A 108 -12.97 1.26 -5.64
N SER A 109 -13.26 1.29 -6.94
CA SER A 109 -14.26 0.39 -7.56
C SER A 109 -13.82 -1.07 -7.54
N ILE A 110 -12.54 -1.37 -7.81
CA ILE A 110 -12.03 -2.75 -7.69
C ILE A 110 -12.16 -3.23 -6.26
N HIS A 111 -11.71 -2.44 -5.27
CA HIS A 111 -11.90 -2.76 -3.86
C HIS A 111 -13.36 -3.09 -3.55
N GLN A 112 -14.30 -2.24 -3.99
CA GLN A 112 -15.72 -2.42 -3.73
C GLN A 112 -16.27 -3.70 -4.35
N ILE A 113 -15.99 -3.96 -5.63
CA ILE A 113 -16.44 -5.17 -6.34
C ILE A 113 -15.92 -6.42 -5.63
N ILE A 114 -14.64 -6.45 -5.29
CA ILE A 114 -14.05 -7.62 -4.61
C ILE A 114 -14.62 -7.78 -3.20
N ASN A 115 -14.86 -6.67 -2.49
CA ASN A 115 -15.46 -6.70 -1.16
C ASN A 115 -16.89 -7.26 -1.19
N GLU A 116 -17.69 -6.87 -2.18
CA GLU A 116 -19.08 -7.34 -2.33
C GLU A 116 -19.16 -8.81 -2.74
N LEU A 117 -18.24 -9.28 -3.60
CA LEU A 117 -18.29 -10.63 -4.15
C LEU A 117 -17.59 -11.70 -3.29
N TYR A 118 -16.52 -11.33 -2.58
CA TYR A 118 -15.59 -12.32 -2.00
C TYR A 118 -15.28 -12.12 -0.51
N VAL A 119 -15.77 -11.06 0.12
CA VAL A 119 -15.62 -10.86 1.57
C VAL A 119 -16.94 -11.24 2.27
N PRO A 120 -16.93 -12.19 3.22
CA PRO A 120 -18.14 -12.59 3.93
C PRO A 120 -18.59 -11.46 4.87
N ASN A 121 -19.88 -11.13 4.81
CA ASN A 121 -20.49 -10.03 5.59
C ASN A 121 -19.66 -8.73 5.48
N PRO A 122 -19.57 -8.14 4.27
CA PRO A 122 -18.80 -6.93 4.08
C PRO A 122 -19.39 -5.83 4.95
N ASN A 123 -18.53 -5.12 5.69
CA ASN A 123 -18.98 -3.98 6.50
C ASN A 123 -18.97 -2.72 5.62
N PRO A 124 -20.14 -2.17 5.24
CA PRO A 124 -20.20 -1.01 4.36
C PRO A 124 -19.66 0.27 5.01
N THR A 125 -19.47 0.28 6.33
CA THR A 125 -19.01 1.47 7.07
C THR A 125 -17.49 1.62 7.14
N THR A 126 -16.73 0.57 6.80
CA THR A 126 -15.26 0.64 6.85
C THR A 126 -14.75 1.30 5.58
N ALA A 127 -14.44 2.60 5.65
CA ALA A 127 -13.91 3.33 4.51
C ALA A 127 -12.56 2.73 4.07
N PHE A 128 -12.45 2.38 2.79
CA PHE A 128 -11.18 1.98 2.20
C PHE A 128 -10.23 3.17 2.12
N ASP A 129 -9.07 3.02 2.76
CA ASP A 129 -8.01 4.01 2.82
C ASP A 129 -6.70 3.40 2.28
N PRO A 130 -6.47 3.51 0.95
CA PRO A 130 -5.32 2.89 0.31
C PRO A 130 -4.02 3.52 0.80
N HIS A 131 -3.08 2.67 1.18
CA HIS A 131 -1.75 3.06 1.65
C HIS A 131 -0.74 1.97 1.29
N LEU A 132 0.52 2.37 1.15
CA LEU A 132 1.65 1.47 1.02
C LEU A 132 2.45 1.51 2.32
N SER A 133 2.62 0.35 2.96
CA SER A 133 3.43 0.27 4.17
C SER A 133 4.91 0.29 3.81
N LEU A 134 5.70 1.04 4.56
CA LEU A 134 7.15 1.13 4.40
C LEU A 134 7.92 0.48 5.56
N LEU A 135 7.26 0.31 6.70
CA LEU A 135 7.84 -0.29 7.89
C LEU A 135 6.75 -0.96 8.73
N TYR A 136 7.05 -2.15 9.27
CA TYR A 136 6.29 -2.79 10.34
C TYR A 136 7.12 -2.85 11.62
N SER A 137 6.58 -2.37 12.73
CA SER A 137 7.28 -2.40 14.02
C SER A 137 6.32 -2.11 15.17
N ASP A 138 6.57 -2.70 16.34
CA ASP A 138 5.86 -2.38 17.58
C ASP A 138 6.46 -1.17 18.31
N VAL A 139 7.58 -0.62 17.84
CA VAL A 139 8.24 0.54 18.46
C VAL A 139 7.31 1.76 18.40
N THR A 140 6.81 2.19 19.54
CA THR A 140 5.96 3.37 19.69
C THR A 140 6.18 4.02 21.06
N PRO A 141 6.33 5.36 21.14
CA PRO A 141 6.51 6.30 20.02
C PRO A 141 7.92 6.19 19.41
N ILE A 142 8.06 6.59 18.14
CA ILE A 142 9.39 6.81 17.54
C ILE A 142 9.97 8.13 18.09
N SER A 143 11.21 8.12 18.56
CA SER A 143 11.83 9.35 19.08
C SER A 143 11.99 10.42 17.99
N LYS A 144 12.01 11.70 18.38
CA LYS A 144 12.21 12.82 17.42
C LYS A 144 13.48 12.69 16.57
N ALA A 145 14.56 12.12 17.14
CA ALA A 145 15.80 11.90 16.41
C ALA A 145 15.59 10.85 15.29
N PHE A 146 14.94 9.73 15.60
CA PHE A 146 14.62 8.71 14.60
C PHE A 146 13.60 9.20 13.57
N LEU A 147 12.62 10.03 13.97
CA LEU A 147 11.69 10.64 13.02
C LEU A 147 12.41 11.48 11.95
N ARG A 148 13.43 12.26 12.33
CA ARG A 148 14.24 13.02 11.38
C ARG A 148 15.01 12.13 10.40
N ILE A 149 15.51 10.98 10.88
CA ILE A 149 16.20 10.01 10.01
C ILE A 149 15.21 9.35 9.04
N VAL A 150 14.02 8.99 9.52
CA VAL A 150 12.94 8.45 8.67
C VAL A 150 12.55 9.48 7.60
N LEU A 151 12.33 10.74 8.00
CA LEU A 151 12.04 11.85 7.09
C LEU A 151 13.11 11.97 6.01
N GLN A 152 14.37 12.14 6.41
CA GLN A 152 15.50 12.31 5.49
C GLN A 152 15.61 11.15 4.49
N ARG A 153 15.42 9.91 4.94
CA ARG A 153 15.49 8.74 4.03
C ARG A 153 14.37 8.72 3.00
N ILE A 154 13.18 9.19 3.38
CA ILE A 154 12.06 9.30 2.43
C ILE A 154 12.35 10.43 1.43
N GLU A 155 12.79 11.60 1.89
CA GLU A 155 13.15 12.73 1.02
C GLU A 155 14.27 12.35 0.03
N ASP A 156 15.35 11.74 0.52
CA ASP A 156 16.52 11.37 -0.29
C ASP A 156 16.18 10.32 -1.36
N ILE A 157 15.40 9.29 -1.02
CA ILE A 157 15.10 8.19 -1.95
C ILE A 157 14.00 8.57 -2.93
N LEU A 158 13.01 9.34 -2.49
CA LEU A 158 11.89 9.74 -3.34
C LEU A 158 12.16 11.01 -4.13
N ASP A 159 13.21 11.77 -3.80
CA ASP A 159 13.56 13.07 -4.41
C ASP A 159 12.42 14.09 -4.26
N VAL A 160 11.95 14.27 -3.02
CA VAL A 160 10.84 15.17 -2.65
C VAL A 160 11.15 15.89 -1.34
N ASN A 161 10.45 17.00 -1.07
CA ASN A 161 10.47 17.62 0.25
C ASN A 161 9.18 17.30 1.02
N LEU A 162 9.32 17.11 2.33
CA LEU A 162 8.22 16.75 3.21
C LEU A 162 7.92 17.88 4.20
N GLU A 163 6.68 18.35 4.18
CA GLU A 163 6.19 19.38 5.09
C GLU A 163 5.30 18.75 6.17
N GLU A 164 5.61 19.01 7.44
CA GLU A 164 4.81 18.49 8.56
C GLU A 164 3.38 19.04 8.50
N ASP A 165 2.39 18.14 8.56
CA ASP A 165 0.99 18.52 8.54
C ASP A 165 0.62 19.15 9.89
N PRO A 166 0.30 20.47 9.92
CA PRO A 166 0.02 21.20 11.16
C PRO A 166 -1.24 20.67 11.88
N ALA A 167 -2.12 19.94 11.17
CA ALA A 167 -3.29 19.32 11.78
C ALA A 167 -2.91 18.14 12.70
N THR A 168 -1.73 17.54 12.52
CA THR A 168 -1.29 16.39 13.34
C THR A 168 -1.03 16.77 14.79
N ALA A 169 -0.61 18.03 15.04
CA ALA A 169 -0.40 18.55 16.39
C ALA A 169 -1.71 18.86 17.14
N ASN A 170 -2.81 19.07 16.40
CA ASN A 170 -4.09 19.55 16.93
C ASN A 170 -5.19 18.48 16.94
N THR A 171 -4.93 17.30 16.40
CA THR A 171 -5.91 16.21 16.33
C THR A 171 -5.45 15.06 17.23
N ASN A 172 -6.31 14.66 18.17
CA ASN A 172 -6.24 13.34 18.80
C ASN A 172 -6.59 12.27 17.76
N LEU A 173 -5.84 12.19 16.66
CA LEU A 173 -5.85 11.02 15.80
C LEU A 173 -5.17 9.93 16.62
N ASP A 174 -5.98 9.07 17.24
CA ASP A 174 -5.51 8.04 18.17
C ASP A 174 -4.41 7.16 17.58
N ASP A 175 -4.31 7.07 16.25
CA ASP A 175 -3.43 6.15 15.53
C ASP A 175 -2.21 6.75 14.83
N ILE A 176 -2.13 8.08 14.68
CA ILE A 176 -1.01 8.75 13.98
C ILE A 176 -0.14 9.49 15.00
N GLN A 177 1.18 9.37 14.84
CA GLN A 177 2.17 10.10 15.63
C GLN A 177 2.58 11.40 14.93
N VAL A 178 2.91 11.32 13.64
CA VAL A 178 3.27 12.48 12.80
C VAL A 178 2.88 12.18 11.35
N LYS A 179 2.51 13.22 10.60
CA LYS A 179 2.18 13.14 9.18
C LYS A 179 2.92 14.25 8.43
N TRP A 180 3.39 13.92 7.24
CA TRP A 180 4.04 14.86 6.33
C TRP A 180 3.37 14.81 4.96
N ASN A 181 3.14 15.98 4.37
CA ASN A 181 2.63 16.11 3.02
C ASN A 181 3.80 16.29 2.05
N PHE A 182 3.69 15.73 0.86
CA PHE A 182 4.67 15.98 -0.19
C PHE A 182 4.47 17.37 -0.79
N ASP A 183 5.56 18.10 -0.96
CA ASP A 183 5.58 19.39 -1.68
C ASP A 183 5.16 19.23 -3.15
N THR A 184 5.58 18.11 -3.74
CA THR A 184 5.37 17.70 -5.12
C THR A 184 4.98 16.22 -5.15
N SER A 185 4.12 15.81 -6.07
CA SER A 185 3.71 14.40 -6.10
C SER A 185 4.87 13.52 -6.58
N PRO A 186 5.27 12.48 -5.83
CA PRO A 186 6.41 11.63 -6.20
C PRO A 186 6.01 10.72 -7.37
N THR A 187 6.32 11.14 -8.59
CA THR A 187 5.91 10.44 -9.83
C THR A 187 6.74 9.20 -10.12
N ASN A 188 7.96 9.13 -9.59
CA ASN A 188 8.91 8.01 -9.71
C ASN A 188 8.45 6.71 -8.99
N ILE A 189 7.45 6.81 -8.11
CA ILE A 189 6.87 5.66 -7.40
C ILE A 189 5.38 5.47 -7.71
N ALA A 190 4.82 6.25 -8.63
CA ALA A 190 3.43 6.13 -9.03
C ALA A 190 3.30 5.11 -10.17
N TRP A 191 2.35 4.18 -10.09
CA TRP A 191 2.20 3.13 -11.11
C TRP A 191 0.75 2.95 -11.60
N ASN A 192 0.66 2.42 -12.83
CA ASN A 192 -0.56 2.00 -13.51
C ASN A 192 -0.44 0.52 -13.86
N VAL A 193 -0.78 0.18 -15.11
CA VAL A 193 -0.41 -1.06 -15.77
C VAL A 193 0.91 -0.87 -16.54
N PRO A 194 1.85 -1.83 -16.49
CA PRO A 194 1.68 -3.14 -15.88
C PRO A 194 1.78 -3.14 -14.34
N GLY A 195 1.04 -4.06 -13.71
CA GLY A 195 1.06 -4.29 -12.26
C GLY A 195 0.64 -5.71 -11.93
N SER A 196 0.82 -6.16 -10.69
CA SER A 196 0.50 -7.54 -10.30
C SER A 196 -0.51 -7.60 -9.16
N PHE A 197 -1.53 -8.43 -9.33
CA PHE A 197 -2.42 -8.82 -8.23
C PHE A 197 -1.90 -10.10 -7.59
N LYS A 198 -1.94 -10.14 -6.25
CA LYS A 198 -1.55 -11.32 -5.47
C LYS A 198 -2.61 -11.62 -4.42
N ILE A 199 -2.90 -12.91 -4.23
CA ILE A 199 -3.68 -13.40 -3.10
C ILE A 199 -2.70 -13.95 -2.08
N VAL A 200 -2.73 -13.40 -0.86
CA VAL A 200 -1.75 -13.71 0.17
C VAL A 200 -2.44 -14.21 1.43
N ARG A 201 -1.96 -15.33 1.98
CA ARG A 201 -2.36 -15.86 3.29
C ARG A 201 -1.53 -15.18 4.37
N CYS A 202 -2.12 -14.21 5.05
CA CYS A 202 -1.47 -13.45 6.11
C CYS A 202 -1.63 -14.15 7.47
N GLU A 203 -1.07 -15.35 7.63
CA GLU A 203 -1.08 -16.13 8.87
C GLU A 203 0.37 -16.40 9.32
N GLY A 204 0.68 -16.16 10.60
CA GLY A 204 2.05 -16.29 11.11
C GLY A 204 2.93 -15.07 10.87
N PRO A 205 4.27 -15.23 11.00
CA PRO A 205 5.27 -14.20 10.71
C PRO A 205 5.13 -13.64 9.29
N VAL A 206 5.36 -12.33 9.13
CA VAL A 206 5.15 -11.62 7.85
C VAL A 206 6.04 -12.17 6.73
N ASP A 207 7.28 -12.53 7.07
CA ASP A 207 8.27 -13.13 6.18
C ASP A 207 7.93 -14.57 5.77
N GLU A 208 6.97 -15.21 6.43
CA GLU A 208 6.47 -16.54 6.13
C GLU A 208 5.11 -16.52 5.40
N TRP A 209 4.55 -15.34 5.08
CA TRP A 209 3.27 -15.24 4.41
C TRP A 209 3.29 -15.87 3.01
N GLU A 210 2.27 -16.70 2.73
CA GLU A 210 2.21 -17.51 1.53
C GLU A 210 1.41 -16.80 0.42
N VAL A 211 1.98 -16.71 -0.79
CA VAL A 211 1.25 -16.28 -1.99
C VAL A 211 0.47 -17.46 -2.55
N LEU A 212 -0.86 -17.40 -2.45
CA LEU A 212 -1.78 -18.45 -2.93
C LEU A 212 -2.02 -18.39 -4.45
N GLY A 213 -1.76 -17.23 -5.05
CA GLY A 213 -1.92 -17.04 -6.49
C GLY A 213 -1.52 -15.62 -6.88
N GLN A 214 -1.09 -15.46 -8.14
CA GLN A 214 -0.72 -14.15 -8.68
C GLN A 214 -1.07 -14.04 -10.16
N THR A 215 -1.32 -12.81 -10.62
CA THR A 215 -1.46 -12.50 -12.05
C THR A 215 -0.92 -11.12 -12.34
N THR A 216 -0.29 -10.96 -13.51
CA THR A 216 0.24 -9.70 -14.00
C THR A 216 -0.65 -9.19 -15.13
N ILE A 217 -0.95 -7.89 -15.10
CA ILE A 217 -1.85 -7.19 -16.04
C ILE A 217 -1.12 -6.10 -16.81
#